data_AF-A0A970K0I8-F1
#
_entry.id   AF-A0A970K0I8-F1
#
_cell.length_a   1.000
_cell.length_b   1.000
_cell.length_c   1.000
_cell.angle_alpha   90.00
_cell.angle_beta   90.00
_cell.angle_gamma   90.00
#
_symmetry.space_group_name_H-M   'P 1'
#
loop_
_entity.id
_entity.type
_entity.pdbx_description
1 polymer ?
#
loop_
_entity_poly.entity_id
_entity_poly.type
_entity_poly.pdbx_seq_one_letter_code
_entity_poly.pdbx_strand_id
1 'polypeptide(L)'
;MMRVQIKRIREKADECTTIECVEITPDIESIRTYALSKGTVLSGMVGDRFYQFNLSEVIYFEAVGEKVFANTHHMTYELRNRLYELEQAYENNHFI
;
A
#
# COMPACT_ATOMS: atom_id res chain seq x y z
N MET A 1 1.09 24.93 -10.75
CA MET A 1 0.86 24.87 -9.29
C MET A 1 -0.30 23.91 -9.03
N MET A 2 -0.13 22.96 -8.12
CA MET A 2 -1.17 21.98 -7.77
C MET A 2 -2.22 22.64 -6.85
N ARG A 3 -3.50 22.54 -7.20
CA ARG A 3 -4.62 22.97 -6.35
C ARG A 3 -5.11 21.76 -5.56
N VAL A 4 -5.14 21.88 -4.23
CA VAL A 4 -5.63 20.81 -3.34
C VAL A 4 -6.99 21.23 -2.78
N GLN A 5 -7.98 20.34 -2.85
CA GLN A 5 -9.32 20.54 -2.29
C GLN A 5 -9.68 19.35 -1.40
N ILE A 6 -10.21 19.63 -0.21
CA ILE A 6 -10.70 18.62 0.73
C ILE A 6 -12.20 18.85 0.90
N LYS A 7 -13.01 17.82 0.62
CA LYS A 7 -14.46 17.86 0.79
C LYS A 7 -14.86 16.80 1.82
N ARG A 8 -15.47 17.24 2.92
CA ARG A 8 -16.01 16.33 3.94
C ARG A 8 -17.38 15.81 3.51
N ILE A 9 -17.57 14.50 3.57
CA ILE A 9 -18.86 13.83 3.30
C ILE A 9 -19.49 13.35 4.61
N ARG A 10 -20.76 12.93 4.55
CA ARG A 10 -21.54 12.48 5.72
C ARG A 10 -21.55 10.96 5.87
N GLU A 11 -21.81 10.25 4.77
CA GLU A 11 -21.94 8.79 4.75
C GLU A 11 -20.60 8.12 4.42
N LYS A 12 -20.15 7.17 5.23
CA LYS A 12 -18.89 6.44 5.00
C LYS A 12 -18.95 5.60 3.71
N ALA A 13 -20.13 5.10 3.35
CA ALA A 13 -20.30 4.30 2.13
C ALA A 13 -20.02 5.10 0.84
N ASP A 14 -20.12 6.42 0.90
CA ASP A 14 -19.83 7.32 -0.22
C ASP A 14 -18.36 7.81 -0.22
N GLU A 15 -17.52 7.31 0.70
CA GLU A 15 -16.10 7.69 0.79
C GLU A 15 -15.35 7.25 -0.45
N CYS A 16 -14.84 8.22 -1.20
CA CYS A 16 -14.11 7.98 -2.44
C CYS A 16 -12.97 8.99 -2.60
N THR A 17 -11.99 8.62 -3.43
CA THR A 17 -10.95 9.54 -3.89
C THR A 17 -11.28 9.97 -5.32
N THR A 18 -11.36 11.28 -5.56
CA THR A 18 -11.54 11.86 -6.91
C THR A 18 -10.21 12.46 -7.38
N ILE A 19 -9.74 12.04 -8.56
CA ILE A 19 -8.53 12.58 -9.20
C ILE A 19 -8.95 13.29 -10.49
N GLU A 20 -8.83 14.61 -10.53
CA GLU A 20 -9.13 15.43 -11.70
C GLU A 20 -7.83 15.79 -12.43
N CYS A 21 -7.71 15.38 -13.70
CA CYS A 21 -6.52 15.59 -14.52
C CYS A 21 -6.89 15.85 -15.99
N VAL A 22 -5.99 16.47 -16.75
CA VAL A 22 -6.17 16.71 -18.20
C VAL A 22 -5.96 15.42 -19.01
N GLU A 23 -5.03 14.58 -18.55
CA GLU A 23 -4.69 13.29 -19.15
C GLU A 23 -4.29 12.30 -18.05
N ILE A 24 -4.61 11.03 -18.23
CA ILE A 24 -4.15 9.95 -17.35
C ILE A 24 -2.71 9.60 -17.72
N THR A 25 -1.76 10.13 -16.98
CA THR A 25 -0.33 9.85 -17.13
C THR A 25 0.13 8.77 -16.13
N PRO A 26 1.34 8.21 -16.29
CA PRO A 26 1.91 7.30 -15.28
C PRO A 26 1.95 7.89 -13.86
N ASP A 27 2.14 9.21 -13.73
CA ASP A 27 2.11 9.89 -12.44
C ASP A 27 0.69 9.88 -11.83
N ILE A 28 -0.35 10.06 -12.65
CA ILE A 28 -1.75 9.99 -12.22
C ILE A 28 -2.11 8.56 -11.78
N GLU A 29 -1.67 7.53 -12.51
CA GLU A 29 -1.89 6.14 -12.11
C GLU A 29 -1.16 5.82 -10.79
N SER A 30 0.05 6.33 -10.58
CA SER A 30 0.75 6.19 -9.30
C SER A 30 -0.04 6.79 -8.13
N ILE A 31 -0.66 7.97 -8.31
CA ILE A 31 -1.54 8.60 -7.30
C ILE A 31 -2.77 7.72 -7.04
N ARG A 32 -3.37 7.15 -8.08
CA ARG A 32 -4.52 6.24 -7.96
C ARG A 32 -4.15 4.98 -7.17
N THR A 33 -3.03 4.35 -7.51
CA THR A 33 -2.52 3.17 -6.81
C THR A 33 -2.23 3.47 -5.34
N TYR A 34 -1.62 4.62 -5.06
CA TYR A 34 -1.40 5.09 -3.70
C TYR A 34 -2.72 5.24 -2.94
N ALA A 35 -3.73 5.89 -3.53
CA ALA A 35 -5.04 6.07 -2.92
C ALA A 35 -5.75 4.74 -2.62
N LEU A 36 -5.65 3.76 -3.52
CA LEU A 36 -6.21 2.42 -3.32
C LEU A 36 -5.46 1.60 -2.25
N SER A 37 -4.16 1.83 -2.09
CA SER A 37 -3.37 1.19 -1.04
C SER A 37 -3.68 1.74 0.36
N LYS A 38 -4.28 2.94 0.45
CA LYS A 38 -4.65 3.56 1.73
C LYS A 38 -5.83 2.82 2.34
N GLY A 39 -5.59 2.21 3.51
CA GLY A 39 -6.55 1.36 4.21
C GLY A 39 -6.26 -0.13 4.08
N THR A 40 -5.38 -0.54 3.18
CA THR A 40 -4.89 -1.92 3.13
C THR A 40 -3.87 -2.13 4.25
N VAL A 41 -4.28 -2.85 5.29
CA VAL A 41 -3.46 -3.13 6.47
C VAL A 41 -2.82 -4.50 6.33
N LEU A 42 -1.49 -4.53 6.43
CA LEU A 42 -0.69 -5.74 6.56
C LEU A 42 -0.49 -6.07 8.03
N SER A 43 -0.22 -7.35 8.32
CA SER A 43 0.20 -7.82 9.64
C SER A 43 1.53 -8.55 9.52
N GLY A 44 2.49 -8.19 10.35
CA GLY A 44 3.83 -8.80 10.35
C GLY A 44 4.43 -8.84 11.74
N MET A 45 5.51 -9.59 11.90
CA MET A 45 6.21 -9.80 13.16
C MET A 45 7.53 -9.04 13.20
N VAL A 46 7.86 -8.53 14.38
CA VAL A 46 9.21 -8.09 14.72
C VAL A 46 9.60 -8.77 16.02
N GLY A 47 10.58 -9.67 15.93
CA GLY A 47 10.85 -10.63 17.02
C GLY A 47 9.58 -11.44 17.30
N ASP A 48 9.11 -11.42 18.54
CA ASP A 48 7.93 -12.18 18.97
C ASP A 48 6.62 -11.38 19.01
N ARG A 49 6.61 -10.15 18.47
CA ARG A 49 5.45 -9.25 18.52
C ARG A 49 4.84 -9.02 17.14
N PHE A 50 3.51 -9.00 17.09
CA PHE A 50 2.74 -8.65 15.89
C PHE A 50 2.49 -7.15 15.81
N TYR A 51 2.62 -6.61 14.61
CA TYR A 51 2.35 -5.22 14.27
C TYR A 51 1.43 -5.16 13.06
N GLN A 52 0.59 -4.12 13.03
CA GLN A 52 -0.21 -3.75 11.87
C GLN A 52 0.36 -2.47 11.26
N PHE A 53 0.46 -2.43 9.94
CA PHE A 53 1.01 -1.30 9.19
C PHE A 53 0.35 -1.22 7.81
N ASN A 54 0.37 -0.03 7.19
CA ASN A 54 -0.26 0.13 5.88
C ASN A 54 0.63 -0.44 4.77
N LEU A 55 0.02 -1.05 3.76
CA LEU A 55 0.70 -1.44 2.53
C LEU A 55 1.42 -0.25 1.88
N SER A 56 0.85 0.96 1.97
CA SER A 56 1.46 2.19 1.46
C SER A 56 2.79 2.58 2.11
N GLU A 57 3.15 1.97 3.24
CA GLU A 57 4.43 2.20 3.93
C GLU A 57 5.53 1.23 3.48
N VAL A 58 5.17 0.19 2.71
CA VAL A 58 6.09 -0.82 2.20
C VAL A 58 6.84 -0.26 1.00
N ILE A 59 8.17 -0.28 1.08
CA ILE A 59 9.07 0.11 -0.01
C ILE A 59 9.27 -1.08 -0.95
N TYR A 60 9.53 -2.27 -0.40
CA TYR A 60 9.65 -3.53 -1.14
C TYR A 60 9.42 -4.74 -0.23
N PHE A 61 9.14 -5.89 -0.85
CA PHE A 61 9.14 -7.19 -0.20
C PHE A 61 10.43 -7.94 -0.51
N GLU A 62 10.90 -8.75 0.43
CA GLU A 62 12.12 -9.53 0.28
C GLU A 62 11.91 -10.95 0.79
N ALA A 63 12.34 -11.96 0.04
CA ALA A 63 12.39 -13.33 0.50
C ALA A 63 13.82 -13.71 0.89
N VAL A 64 14.02 -14.15 2.14
CA VAL A 64 15.31 -14.66 2.62
C VAL A 64 15.10 -16.09 3.11
N GLY A 65 15.56 -17.05 2.31
CA GLY A 65 15.28 -18.46 2.52
C GLY A 65 13.78 -18.75 2.37
N GLU A 66 13.16 -19.27 3.42
CA GLU A 66 11.72 -19.57 3.43
C GLU A 66 10.85 -18.43 3.96
N LYS A 67 11.47 -17.35 4.47
CA LYS A 67 10.76 -16.25 5.10
C LYS A 67 10.61 -15.07 4.15
N VAL A 68 9.51 -14.35 4.31
CA VAL A 68 9.23 -13.13 3.54
C VAL A 68 9.16 -11.95 4.49
N PHE A 69 9.67 -10.81 4.05
CA PHE A 69 9.77 -9.60 4.82
C PHE A 69 9.19 -8.42 4.06
N ALA A 70 8.49 -7.52 4.76
CA ALA A 70 8.12 -6.21 4.25
C ALA A 70 9.08 -5.16 4.82
N ASN A 71 9.78 -4.45 3.95
CA ASN A 71 10.69 -3.38 4.33
C ASN A 71 9.98 -2.03 4.21
N THR A 72 9.97 -1.27 5.31
CA THR A 72 9.44 0.11 5.36
C THR A 72 10.56 1.08 5.71
N HIS A 73 10.28 2.39 5.70
CA HIS A 73 11.26 3.40 6.13
C HIS A 73 11.71 3.27 7.59
N HIS A 74 10.89 2.64 8.44
CA HIS A 74 11.11 2.59 9.88
C HIS A 74 11.51 1.22 10.38
N MET A 75 11.02 0.16 9.73
CA MET A 75 11.09 -1.19 10.27
C MET A 75 10.96 -2.26 9.18
N THR A 76 11.49 -3.44 9.47
CA THR A 76 11.34 -4.66 8.66
C THR A 76 10.43 -5.63 9.40
N TYR A 77 9.38 -6.11 8.73
CA TYR A 77 8.39 -7.01 9.31
C TYR A 77 8.46 -8.38 8.66
N GLU A 78 8.59 -9.45 9.45
CA GLU A 78 8.44 -10.83 8.96
C GLU A 78 6.96 -11.11 8.68
N LEU A 79 6.65 -11.54 7.46
CA LEU A 79 5.31 -11.88 7.02
C LEU A 79 5.10 -13.39 7.09
N ARG A 80 3.85 -13.79 7.34
CA ARG A 80 3.43 -15.20 7.23
C ARG A 80 3.20 -15.65 5.79
N ASN A 81 2.96 -14.70 4.89
CA ASN A 81 2.70 -14.95 3.48
C ASN A 81 3.93 -15.46 2.76
N ARG A 82 3.72 -16.23 1.69
CA ARG A 82 4.75 -16.52 0.70
C ARG A 82 4.82 -15.39 -0.33
N LEU A 83 5.96 -15.24 -1.01
CA LEU A 83 6.19 -14.11 -1.91
C LEU A 83 5.17 -14.08 -3.06
N TYR A 84 4.88 -15.24 -3.66
CA TYR A 84 3.88 -15.36 -4.74
C TYR A 84 2.45 -14.97 -4.30
N GLU A 85 2.10 -15.14 -3.03
CA GLU A 85 0.79 -14.73 -2.52
C GLU A 85 0.67 -13.21 -2.46
N LEU A 86 1.77 -12.52 -2.14
CA LEU A 86 1.84 -11.06 -2.12
C LEU A 86 1.83 -10.50 -3.54
N GLU A 87 2.55 -11.13 -4.47
CA GLU A 87 2.54 -10.76 -5.90
C GLU A 87 1.13 -10.83 -6.47
N GLN A 88 0.38 -11.90 -6.20
CA GLN A 88 -1.01 -12.02 -6.64
C GLN A 88 -1.95 -11.03 -5.94
N ALA A 89 -1.78 -10.81 -4.64
CA ALA A 89 -2.63 -9.89 -3.87
C ALA A 89 -2.42 -8.42 -4.28
N TYR A 90 -1.21 -8.06 -4.70
CA TYR A 90 -0.77 -6.69 -4.93
C TYR A 90 -0.23 -6.44 -6.33
N GLU A 91 -0.65 -7.24 -7.31
CA GLU A 91 -0.28 -7.11 -8.73
C GLU A 91 -0.52 -5.69 -9.27
N ASN A 92 -1.60 -5.05 -8.81
CA ASN A 92 -1.97 -3.69 -9.19
C ASN A 92 -1.21 -2.59 -8.43
N ASN A 93 -0.39 -2.95 -7.44
CA ASN A 93 0.33 -1.99 -6.59
C ASN A 93 1.78 -1.73 -7.04
N HIS A 94 2.16 -2.17 -8.24
CA HIS A 94 3.50 -2.00 -8.84
C HIS A 94 4.65 -2.61 -8.02
N PHE A 95 4.38 -3.63 -7.19
CA PHE A 95 5.45 -4.47 -6.66
C PHE A 95 5.97 -5.37 -7.79
N ILE A 96 7.28 -5.33 -8.05
CA ILE A 96 7.98 -6.09 -9.11
C ILE A 96 8.71 -7.27 -8.47
#